data_AF-A0A382GHQ7-F1
#
_entry.id   AF-A0A382GHQ7-F1
#
_cell.length_a   1.000
_cell.length_b   1.000
_cell.length_c   1.000
_cell.angle_alpha   90.00
_cell.angle_beta   90.00
_cell.angle_gamma   90.00
#
_symmetry.space_group_name_H-M   'P 1'
#
loop_
_entity.id
_entity.type
_entity.pdbx_description
1 polymer ?
#
loop_
_entity_poly.entity_id
_entity_poly.type
_entity_poly.pdbx_seq_one_letter_code
_entity_poly.pdbx_strand_id
1 'polypeptide(L)'
;MTHPDRRTFISHAFGVGALFAATPANAMTPGRVLLPPKGHGAVLDEAYWGLVKESFPLSPGLVLMNAANLCPSPFVVQEAVFEWTRDVDADASFQNRAKFSSLQEASREAVARHIGADPEEIALTRNTSEGNNTVVSGLDLTAGDEVLLWDQNHP
;
A
#
# COMPACT_ATOMS: atom_id res chain seq x y z
N MET A 1 -21.77 42.60 -37.67
CA MET A 1 -20.93 41.64 -36.92
C MET A 1 -21.51 41.53 -35.52
N THR A 2 -22.36 40.52 -35.31
CA THR A 2 -23.05 40.25 -34.05
C THR A 2 -22.40 39.02 -33.42
N HIS A 3 -21.85 39.18 -32.21
CA HIS A 3 -21.25 38.08 -31.47
C HIS A 3 -22.33 37.06 -31.04
N PRO A 4 -22.10 35.75 -31.21
CA PRO A 4 -23.07 34.75 -30.78
C PRO A 4 -23.18 34.68 -29.25
N ASP A 5 -24.42 34.65 -28.76
CA ASP A 5 -24.78 34.57 -27.35
C ASP A 5 -24.47 33.16 -26.79
N ARG A 6 -23.63 33.13 -25.75
CA ARG A 6 -23.24 31.95 -24.96
C ARG A 6 -24.42 31.12 -24.43
N ARG A 7 -25.61 31.72 -24.28
CA ARG A 7 -26.81 31.03 -23.79
C ARG A 7 -27.48 30.15 -24.85
N THR A 8 -27.31 30.44 -26.13
CA THR A 8 -27.90 29.68 -27.25
C THR A 8 -27.09 28.43 -27.59
N PHE A 9 -25.82 28.37 -27.20
CA PHE A 9 -24.96 27.21 -27.45
C PHE A 9 -25.33 26.01 -26.55
N ILE A 10 -25.74 26.26 -25.30
CA ILE A 10 -26.06 25.19 -24.34
C ILE A 10 -27.43 24.56 -24.64
N SER A 11 -28.37 25.29 -25.25
CA SER A 11 -29.70 24.75 -25.58
C SER A 11 -29.71 23.78 -26.77
N HIS A 12 -28.65 23.75 -27.59
CA HIS A 12 -28.58 22.89 -28.80
C HIS A 12 -27.65 21.68 -28.65
N ALA A 13 -26.94 21.52 -27.53
CA ALA A 13 -26.02 20.39 -27.32
C ALA A 13 -26.68 19.11 -26.79
N PHE A 14 -27.99 19.13 -26.48
CA PHE A 14 -28.71 17.98 -25.90
C PHE A 14 -29.75 17.32 -26.84
N GLY A 15 -29.70 17.61 -28.14
CA GLY A 15 -30.65 17.09 -29.13
C GLY A 15 -30.04 16.06 -30.09
N VAL A 16 -30.35 14.78 -29.86
CA VAL A 16 -30.42 13.69 -30.85
C VAL A 16 -29.08 13.19 -31.43
N GLY A 17 -28.57 12.09 -30.89
CA GLY A 17 -27.65 11.22 -31.62
C GLY A 17 -26.81 10.28 -30.74
N ALA A 18 -27.02 8.97 -30.92
CA ALA A 18 -26.22 7.87 -30.39
C ALA A 18 -26.43 7.51 -28.90
N LEU A 19 -27.63 7.01 -28.62
CA LEU A 19 -27.82 5.93 -27.65
C LEU A 19 -27.17 4.65 -28.21
N PHE A 20 -25.84 4.58 -28.29
CA PHE A 20 -25.13 3.31 -28.39
C PHE A 20 -24.64 2.99 -26.98
N ALA A 21 -25.13 1.87 -26.46
CA ALA A 21 -24.77 1.34 -25.17
C ALA A 21 -23.25 1.26 -25.02
N ALA A 22 -22.67 2.25 -24.35
CA ALA A 22 -21.43 2.07 -23.63
C ALA A 22 -21.81 1.23 -22.40
N THR A 23 -21.99 -0.07 -22.59
CA THR A 23 -21.68 -0.99 -21.51
C THR A 23 -20.25 -0.64 -21.10
N PRO A 24 -19.97 -0.23 -19.84
CA PRO A 24 -18.62 -0.37 -19.38
C PRO A 24 -18.33 -1.87 -19.57
N ALA A 25 -17.49 -2.18 -20.54
CA ALA A 25 -16.67 -3.36 -20.39
C ALA A 25 -15.96 -3.09 -19.07
N ASN A 26 -16.51 -3.62 -17.97
CA ASN A 26 -15.68 -4.08 -16.90
C ASN A 26 -14.68 -4.95 -17.64
N ALA A 27 -13.52 -4.38 -17.98
CA ALA A 27 -12.32 -5.14 -18.08
C ALA A 27 -12.28 -5.83 -16.72
N MET A 28 -12.81 -7.05 -16.68
CA MET A 28 -12.50 -8.00 -15.65
C MET A 28 -10.99 -8.13 -15.78
N THR A 29 -10.28 -7.27 -15.05
CA THR A 29 -8.90 -7.49 -14.71
C THR A 29 -8.95 -8.91 -14.15
N PRO A 30 -8.33 -9.90 -14.82
CA PRO A 30 -8.47 -11.30 -14.44
C PRO A 30 -8.26 -11.37 -12.95
N GLY A 31 -9.29 -11.83 -12.22
CA GLY A 31 -9.45 -11.60 -10.80
C GLY A 31 -8.14 -11.87 -10.09
N ARG A 32 -7.44 -10.82 -9.67
CA ARG A 32 -6.15 -10.95 -9.02
C ARG A 32 -6.41 -11.70 -7.72
N VAL A 33 -5.68 -12.78 -7.54
CA VAL A 33 -5.86 -13.70 -6.40
C VAL A 33 -5.64 -12.89 -5.13
N LEU A 34 -6.73 -12.66 -4.37
CA LEU A 34 -6.65 -12.17 -3.00
C LEU A 34 -5.79 -13.15 -2.19
N LEU A 35 -5.03 -12.66 -1.23
CA LEU A 35 -4.24 -13.51 -0.35
C LEU A 35 -5.14 -14.62 0.22
N PRO A 36 -4.78 -15.91 0.04
CA PRO A 36 -5.65 -17.00 0.44
C PRO A 36 -5.91 -16.92 1.94
N PRO A 37 -7.18 -17.02 2.39
CA PRO A 37 -7.51 -16.85 3.80
C PRO A 37 -6.79 -17.91 4.63
N LYS A 38 -6.13 -17.48 5.71
CA LYS A 38 -5.59 -18.40 6.71
C LYS A 38 -6.76 -18.96 7.54
N GLY A 39 -7.35 -20.05 7.07
CA GLY A 39 -8.28 -20.83 7.90
C GLY A 39 -7.51 -21.44 9.07
N HIS A 40 -8.03 -21.33 10.29
CA HIS A 40 -7.48 -22.07 11.43
C HIS A 40 -7.63 -23.57 11.14
N GLY A 41 -6.51 -24.28 11.02
CA GLY A 41 -6.48 -25.71 10.66
C GLY A 41 -6.37 -26.03 9.16
N ALA A 42 -6.16 -25.05 8.29
CA ALA A 42 -5.87 -25.30 6.88
C ALA A 42 -4.51 -26.00 6.72
N VAL A 43 -4.48 -27.08 5.93
CA VAL A 43 -3.23 -27.72 5.53
C VAL A 43 -2.52 -26.79 4.54
N LEU A 44 -1.35 -26.27 4.93
CA LEU A 44 -0.54 -25.37 4.11
C LEU A 44 0.33 -26.19 3.14
N ASP A 45 -0.33 -26.83 2.16
CA ASP A 45 0.32 -27.66 1.15
C ASP A 45 0.85 -26.84 -0.06
N GLU A 46 1.45 -27.53 -1.03
CA GLU A 46 1.99 -26.90 -2.25
C GLU A 46 0.92 -26.18 -3.08
N ALA A 47 -0.36 -26.62 -3.01
CA ALA A 47 -1.44 -25.93 -3.70
C ALA A 47 -1.71 -24.57 -3.04
N TYR A 48 -1.72 -24.51 -1.70
CA TYR A 48 -1.81 -23.25 -0.97
C TYR A 48 -0.63 -22.31 -1.29
N TRP A 49 0.61 -22.81 -1.26
CA TRP A 49 1.78 -21.98 -1.56
C TRP A 49 1.84 -21.54 -3.02
N GLY A 50 1.29 -22.34 -3.94
CA GLY A 50 1.03 -21.95 -5.32
C GLY A 50 0.14 -20.70 -5.41
N LEU A 51 -0.98 -20.67 -4.68
CA LEU A 51 -1.87 -19.50 -4.61
C LEU A 51 -1.18 -18.29 -3.98
N VAL A 52 -0.38 -18.48 -2.93
CA VAL A 52 0.40 -17.39 -2.32
C VAL A 52 1.37 -16.82 -3.36
N LYS A 53 2.09 -17.66 -4.10
CA LYS A 53 3.02 -17.22 -5.15
C LYS A 53 2.31 -16.40 -6.24
N GLU A 54 1.12 -16.83 -6.66
CA GLU A 54 0.30 -16.13 -7.67
C GLU A 54 -0.21 -14.76 -7.21
N SER A 55 -0.20 -14.48 -5.90
CA SER A 55 -0.56 -13.16 -5.36
C SER A 55 0.52 -12.09 -5.57
N PHE A 56 1.71 -12.46 -6.05
CA PHE A 56 2.83 -11.55 -6.30
C PHE A 56 3.07 -11.30 -7.79
N PRO A 57 3.55 -10.10 -8.18
CA PRO A 57 3.79 -9.72 -9.57
C PRO A 57 5.11 -10.26 -10.15
N LEU A 58 5.66 -11.36 -9.61
CA LEU A 58 6.94 -11.88 -10.07
C LEU A 58 6.84 -12.43 -11.49
N SER A 59 7.79 -12.06 -12.34
CA SER A 59 7.88 -12.61 -13.70
C SER A 59 8.01 -14.14 -13.66
N PRO A 60 7.33 -14.87 -14.57
CA PRO A 60 7.44 -16.33 -14.64
C PRO A 60 8.89 -16.79 -14.80
N GLY A 61 9.24 -17.91 -14.17
CA GLY A 61 10.58 -18.50 -14.23
C GLY A 61 11.59 -17.90 -13.25
N LEU A 62 11.25 -16.85 -12.51
CA LEU A 62 12.11 -16.32 -11.44
C LEU A 62 11.90 -17.05 -10.11
N VAL A 63 13.00 -17.28 -9.40
CA VAL A 63 13.01 -17.77 -8.01
C VAL A 63 13.64 -16.69 -7.14
N LEU A 64 12.82 -16.05 -6.30
CA LEU A 64 13.28 -15.00 -5.40
C LEU A 64 13.94 -15.63 -4.17
N MET A 65 15.27 -15.62 -4.13
CA MET A 65 16.05 -16.22 -3.03
C MET A 65 16.43 -15.25 -1.90
N ASN A 66 16.19 -13.94 -2.07
CA ASN A 66 16.51 -12.92 -1.08
C ASN A 66 15.34 -11.95 -0.83
N ALA A 67 14.21 -12.51 -0.39
CA ALA A 67 13.03 -11.73 -0.03
C ALA A 67 13.24 -10.85 1.21
N ALA A 68 14.26 -11.14 2.03
CA ALA A 68 14.60 -10.34 3.21
C ALA A 68 15.19 -8.97 2.85
N ASN A 69 15.93 -8.87 1.74
CA ASN A 69 16.40 -7.58 1.22
C ASN A 69 15.27 -6.81 0.53
N LEU A 70 14.60 -7.46 -0.45
CA LEU A 70 13.50 -6.86 -1.17
C LEU A 70 12.52 -7.93 -1.65
N CYS A 71 11.32 -7.91 -1.08
CA CYS A 71 10.20 -8.70 -1.55
C CYS A 71 9.24 -7.79 -2.33
N PRO A 72 8.78 -8.18 -3.53
CA PRO A 72 7.71 -7.45 -4.19
C PRO A 72 6.46 -7.48 -3.32
N SER A 73 5.70 -6.39 -3.29
CA SER A 73 4.42 -6.38 -2.59
C SER A 73 3.40 -7.26 -3.33
N PRO A 74 2.53 -8.01 -2.63
CA PRO A 74 1.43 -8.72 -3.29
C PRO A 74 0.48 -7.71 -3.94
N PHE A 75 -0.29 -8.15 -4.94
CA PHE A 75 -1.16 -7.27 -5.75
C PHE A 75 -2.12 -6.43 -4.90
N VAL A 76 -2.71 -7.02 -3.86
CA VAL A 76 -3.63 -6.32 -2.95
C VAL A 76 -2.98 -5.10 -2.28
N VAL A 77 -1.70 -5.20 -1.91
CA VAL A 77 -0.96 -4.08 -1.30
C VAL A 77 -0.61 -3.03 -2.35
N GLN A 78 -0.18 -3.46 -3.55
CA GLN A 78 0.11 -2.53 -4.65
C GLN A 78 -1.13 -1.72 -5.03
N GLU A 79 -2.28 -2.36 -5.12
CA GLU A 79 -3.55 -1.71 -5.44
C GLU A 79 -3.95 -0.66 -4.41
N ALA A 80 -3.86 -1.00 -3.12
CA ALA A 80 -4.12 -0.04 -2.04
C ALA A 80 -3.17 1.17 -2.11
N VAL A 81 -1.87 0.94 -2.31
CA VAL A 81 -0.88 2.04 -2.46
C VAL A 81 -1.25 2.93 -3.65
N PHE A 82 -1.49 2.35 -4.82
CA PHE A 82 -1.84 3.13 -6.01
C PHE A 82 -3.17 3.87 -5.88
N GLU A 83 -4.15 3.29 -5.18
CA GLU A 83 -5.41 3.95 -4.87
C GLU A 83 -5.19 5.19 -4.01
N TRP A 84 -4.48 5.05 -2.88
CA TRP A 84 -4.18 6.18 -2.00
C TRP A 84 -3.32 7.26 -2.65
N THR A 85 -2.37 6.88 -3.51
CA THR A 85 -1.59 7.85 -4.30
C THR A 85 -2.51 8.66 -5.22
N ARG A 86 -3.35 7.99 -6.03
CA ARG A 86 -4.28 8.67 -6.92
C ARG A 86 -5.25 9.58 -6.17
N ASP A 87 -5.72 9.14 -5.02
CA ASP A 87 -6.63 9.91 -4.17
C ASP A 87 -6.00 11.21 -3.67
N VAL A 88 -4.78 11.16 -3.14
CA VAL A 88 -4.06 12.35 -2.66
C VAL A 88 -3.73 13.30 -3.81
N ASP A 89 -3.32 12.75 -4.96
CA ASP A 89 -3.00 13.55 -6.13
C ASP A 89 -4.24 14.21 -6.75
N ALA A 90 -5.42 13.60 -6.61
CA ALA A 90 -6.70 14.16 -7.06
C ALA A 90 -7.20 15.28 -6.14
N ASP A 91 -6.92 15.23 -4.83
CA ASP A 91 -7.27 16.27 -3.87
C ASP A 91 -6.18 16.45 -2.79
N ALA A 92 -5.35 17.48 -2.97
CA ALA A 92 -4.30 17.87 -2.03
C ALA A 92 -4.79 18.73 -0.84
N SER A 93 -6.11 18.88 -0.66
CA SER A 93 -6.68 19.65 0.44
C SER A 93 -6.27 19.11 1.80
N PHE A 94 -6.34 19.97 2.82
CA PHE A 94 -6.11 19.55 4.20
C PHE A 94 -7.16 18.53 4.65
N GLN A 95 -8.41 18.73 4.24
CA GLN A 95 -9.55 17.90 4.57
C GLN A 95 -9.39 16.48 4.03
N ASN A 96 -8.97 16.33 2.76
CA ASN A 96 -8.72 15.01 2.20
C ASN A 96 -7.55 14.31 2.91
N ARG A 97 -6.48 15.04 3.21
CA ARG A 97 -5.30 14.47 3.88
C ARG A 97 -5.54 14.11 5.35
N ALA A 98 -6.54 14.68 6.02
CA ALA A 98 -6.83 14.40 7.42
C ALA A 98 -7.11 12.90 7.70
N LYS A 99 -7.62 12.14 6.72
CA LYS A 99 -7.88 10.70 6.87
C LYS A 99 -6.64 9.85 7.12
N PHE A 100 -5.46 10.29 6.68
CA PHE A 100 -4.23 9.53 6.85
C PHE A 100 -3.79 9.44 8.32
N SER A 101 -4.22 10.37 9.17
CA SER A 101 -3.98 10.29 10.61
C SER A 101 -4.68 9.06 11.22
N SER A 102 -5.98 8.91 10.95
CA SER A 102 -6.74 7.74 11.41
C SER A 102 -6.23 6.43 10.81
N LEU A 103 -5.83 6.44 9.53
CA LEU A 103 -5.24 5.26 8.88
C LEU A 103 -3.88 4.88 9.48
N GLN A 104 -3.07 5.87 9.89
CA GLN A 104 -1.79 5.63 10.54
C GLN A 104 -2.00 4.94 11.90
N GLU A 105 -2.94 5.40 12.71
CA GLU A 105 -3.21 4.77 14.01
C GLU A 105 -3.83 3.37 13.87
N ALA A 106 -4.75 3.17 12.93
CA ALA A 106 -5.26 1.83 12.62
C ALA A 106 -4.15 0.87 12.15
N SER A 107 -3.17 1.39 11.40
CA SER A 107 -1.99 0.61 10.98
C SER A 107 -1.09 0.26 12.17
N ARG A 108 -0.90 1.21 13.10
CA ARG A 108 -0.13 1.00 14.34
C ARG A 108 -0.75 -0.10 15.20
N GLU A 109 -2.06 -0.05 15.43
CA GLU A 109 -2.80 -1.08 16.17
C GLU A 109 -2.71 -2.46 15.50
N ALA A 110 -2.79 -2.51 14.17
CA ALA A 110 -2.66 -3.76 13.44
C ALA A 110 -1.26 -4.39 13.59
N VAL A 111 -0.20 -3.58 13.52
CA VAL A 111 1.19 -4.02 13.75
C VAL A 111 1.37 -4.48 15.19
N ALA A 112 0.94 -3.68 16.17
CA ALA A 112 1.04 -3.99 17.59
C ALA A 112 0.41 -5.35 17.91
N ARG A 113 -0.82 -5.58 17.43
CA ARG A 113 -1.52 -6.87 17.58
C ARG A 113 -0.79 -8.02 16.89
N HIS A 114 -0.15 -7.78 15.74
CA HIS A 114 0.57 -8.82 15.02
C HIS A 114 1.81 -9.31 15.76
N ILE A 115 2.53 -8.41 16.42
CA ILE A 115 3.78 -8.73 17.14
C ILE A 115 3.59 -8.91 18.65
N GLY A 116 2.40 -8.67 19.18
CA GLY A 116 2.08 -8.85 20.60
C GLY A 116 2.58 -7.71 21.49
N ALA A 117 2.60 -6.47 20.98
CA ALA A 117 3.03 -5.27 21.70
C ALA A 117 1.85 -4.32 21.97
N ASP A 118 2.04 -3.32 22.83
CA ASP A 118 1.10 -2.22 22.99
C ASP A 118 1.24 -1.22 21.82
N PRO A 119 0.15 -0.63 21.28
CA PRO A 119 0.25 0.39 20.24
C PRO A 119 1.15 1.57 20.60
N GLU A 120 1.23 1.96 21.88
CA GLU A 120 2.09 3.05 22.35
C GLU A 120 3.60 2.71 22.28
N GLU A 121 3.95 1.43 22.15
CA GLU A 121 5.33 0.95 21.97
C GLU A 121 5.77 0.93 20.50
N ILE A 122 4.86 1.21 19.55
CA ILE A 122 5.13 1.12 18.11
C ILE A 122 5.41 2.48 17.51
N ALA A 123 6.60 2.66 16.95
CA ALA A 123 6.91 3.76 16.03
C ALA A 123 6.90 3.26 14.57
N LEU A 124 6.10 3.90 13.71
CA LEU A 124 6.09 3.61 12.27
C LEU A 124 7.12 4.49 11.56
N THR A 125 8.17 3.88 11.00
CA THR A 125 9.23 4.53 10.24
C THR A 125 9.18 4.12 8.76
N ARG A 126 9.97 4.80 7.90
CA ARG A 126 10.00 4.48 6.47
C ARG A 126 10.77 3.20 6.17
N ASN A 127 11.77 2.86 6.99
CA ASN A 127 12.60 1.66 6.84
C ASN A 127 13.41 1.37 8.12
N THR A 128 14.12 0.24 8.12
CA THR A 128 14.96 -0.22 9.23
C THR A 128 16.12 0.73 9.54
N SER A 129 16.77 1.31 8.53
CA SER A 129 17.90 2.24 8.75
C SER A 129 17.46 3.52 9.46
N GLU A 130 16.31 4.08 9.08
CA GLU A 130 15.72 5.21 9.80
C GLU A 130 15.38 4.83 11.24
N GLY A 131 14.70 3.70 11.46
CA GLY A 131 14.36 3.25 12.81
C GLY A 131 15.59 3.07 13.70
N ASN A 132 16.62 2.40 13.19
CA ASN A 132 17.87 2.21 13.91
C ASN A 132 18.57 3.54 14.22
N ASN A 133 18.67 4.43 13.24
CA ASN A 133 19.30 5.74 13.43
C ASN A 133 18.54 6.61 14.44
N THR A 134 17.21 6.56 14.46
CA THR A 134 16.39 7.26 15.45
C THR A 134 16.71 6.77 16.86
N VAL A 135 16.79 5.46 17.07
CA VAL A 135 17.13 4.89 18.39
C VAL A 135 18.54 5.28 18.80
N VAL A 136 19.54 5.04 17.94
CA VAL A 136 20.96 5.33 18.23
C VAL A 136 21.18 6.82 18.53
N SER A 137 20.53 7.72 17.78
CA SER A 137 20.68 9.17 17.99
C SER A 137 19.92 9.68 19.22
N GLY A 138 19.05 8.86 19.81
CA GLY A 138 18.27 9.21 21.00
C GLY A 138 18.88 8.73 22.31
N LEU A 139 19.97 7.95 22.28
CA LEU A 139 20.65 7.49 23.47
C LEU A 139 21.54 8.60 24.05
N ASP A 140 21.35 8.92 25.33
CA ASP A 140 22.17 9.89 26.07
C ASP A 140 23.43 9.21 26.63
N LEU A 141 24.33 8.81 25.72
CA LEU A 141 25.58 8.14 26.09
C LEU A 141 26.55 9.14 26.72
N THR A 142 27.16 8.73 27.82
CA THR A 142 28.11 9.52 28.60
C THR A 142 29.50 8.84 28.63
N ALA A 143 30.49 9.56 29.16
CA ALA A 143 31.84 9.03 29.28
C ALA A 143 31.86 7.78 30.19
N GLY A 144 32.26 6.64 29.63
CA GLY A 144 32.30 5.35 30.32
C GLY A 144 31.24 4.36 29.83
N ASP A 145 30.27 4.78 29.02
CA ASP A 145 29.31 3.88 28.40
C ASP A 145 29.94 3.11 27.22
N GLU A 146 29.51 1.86 27.03
CA GLU A 146 29.98 0.97 25.97
C GLU A 146 28.84 0.53 25.06
N VAL A 147 29.08 0.54 23.75
CA VAL A 147 28.15 0.00 22.76
C VAL A 147 28.67 -1.35 22.28
N LEU A 148 27.94 -2.41 22.61
CA LEU A 148 28.27 -3.78 22.19
C LEU A 148 27.54 -4.11 20.89
N LEU A 149 28.32 -4.46 19.86
CA LEU A 149 27.82 -4.93 18.56
C LEU A 149 28.32 -6.35 18.30
N TRP A 150 27.58 -7.09 17.48
CA TRP A 150 27.94 -8.43 17.05
C TRP A 150 28.33 -8.44 15.57
N ASP A 151 29.23 -9.34 15.17
CA ASP A 151 29.75 -9.43 13.80
C ASP A 151 28.74 -9.92 12.76
N GLN A 152 27.56 -10.40 13.19
CA GLN A 152 26.43 -10.73 12.32
C GLN A 152 25.36 -9.64 12.25
N ASN A 153 25.56 -8.47 12.89
CA ASN A 153 24.65 -7.35 12.70
C ASN A 153 24.62 -6.94 11.22
N HIS A 154 23.45 -6.51 10.75
CA HIS A 154 23.33 -5.96 9.41
C HIS A 154 24.25 -4.73 9.26
N PRO A 155 25.01 -4.61 8.15
CA PRO A 155 25.92 -3.49 7.91
C PRO A 155 25.20 -2.14 7.76
#